data_AF-A0A452YP74-F1
#
_entry.id   AF-A0A452YP74-F1
#
_cell.length_a   1.000
_cell.length_b   1.000
_cell.length_c   1.000
_cell.angle_alpha   90.00
_cell.angle_beta   90.00
_cell.angle_gamma   90.00
#
_symmetry.space_group_name_H-M   'P 1'
#
loop_
_entity.id
_entity.type
_entity.pdbx_description
1 polymer ?
#
loop_
_entity_poly.entity_id
_entity_poly.type
_entity_poly.pdbx_seq_one_letter_code
_entity_poly.pdbx_strand_id
1 'polypeptide(L)'
;MSHDDPPPAPAKKKSPAEEAAEKRREKLTPGSLMKAVIRSGRGDATPADGDQVILHCTIRTMEGIVVNSTRREHGGKGIPLRFVLGKSKMILGFAEGFPTMLKGEIAMFKMEPKIHYAEDDCPVTPPDGFPKDDELQFEVEMLDFFKAKVVTEDLGVVKKIVDEGKGWETPREPYEVTARITARTADGKEILPSKEVPYFFTLGKSEAPKGLEMGIGTMARKEKATIYVTSTYLTESSVMPQLEGLEEVHFEVELVQFTQVRDMLGDGRLIKRRVVDGSGEFPMDCPLHDSLLRVHYKGMLLDEPKSVFYDTQIDNDGEPLEFCSGEGLVPEGFEMCVRLMLPGEKSIVTCPPDFAYDKFPRPVNVPEGAHVRWEIELLGFEVPKDWTGLTFKEIMEEADKIKNTGNRLFKEGKFELAKAKYEKLLREYNHVHPQDDEEGKIFANSRSSLHLNVAACYQKMGEYRKSIEACNKVLDANPVHVKALYRRGMSYMLGGDFDDAKNDFEKMVTVDKSSEPDATAALVKLKQKEQEIEKKARKQFKGLFDKKPGEISEVGMESKNGGDTAGSGEAVTSRDRDGSGKSSPPSAESDHAFDEEKPGLIGRIWPSARRIFSSLGLNRCTIL
;
A
#
# COMPACT_ATOMS: atom_id res chain seq x y z
N MET A 1 -10.84 -47.25 -38.94
CA MET A 1 -10.02 -46.13 -39.44
C MET A 1 -10.58 -44.86 -38.84
N SER A 2 -9.88 -44.29 -37.86
CA SER A 2 -9.80 -42.84 -37.57
C SER A 2 -9.13 -42.67 -36.20
N HIS A 3 -7.80 -42.56 -36.20
CA HIS A 3 -7.06 -41.93 -35.11
C HIS A 3 -7.09 -40.43 -35.41
N ASP A 4 -7.77 -39.65 -34.56
CA ASP A 4 -7.66 -38.19 -34.54
C ASP A 4 -6.48 -37.83 -33.63
N ASP A 5 -5.37 -37.43 -34.24
CA ASP A 5 -4.26 -36.78 -33.53
C ASP A 5 -4.66 -35.34 -33.18
N PRO A 6 -4.28 -34.83 -31.99
CA PRO A 6 -4.53 -33.45 -31.62
C PRO A 6 -3.72 -32.48 -32.49
N PRO A 7 -4.25 -31.27 -32.75
CA PRO A 7 -3.60 -30.30 -33.65
C PRO A 7 -2.25 -29.82 -33.06
N PRO A 8 -1.25 -29.52 -33.91
CA PRO A 8 0.05 -29.06 -33.45
C PRO A 8 -0.07 -27.71 -32.73
N ALA A 9 0.64 -27.57 -31.62
CA ALA A 9 0.70 -26.33 -30.86
C ALA A 9 1.21 -25.17 -31.72
N PRO A 10 0.68 -23.94 -31.56
CA PRO A 10 1.10 -22.79 -32.34
C PRO A 10 2.58 -22.45 -32.06
N ALA A 11 3.37 -22.30 -33.14
CA ALA A 11 4.76 -21.87 -33.05
C ALA A 11 4.86 -20.50 -32.35
N LYS A 12 5.67 -20.41 -31.30
CA LYS A 12 5.98 -19.14 -30.62
C LYS A 12 6.56 -18.16 -31.65
N LYS A 13 5.95 -16.98 -31.80
CA LYS A 13 6.54 -15.86 -32.56
C LYS A 13 7.86 -15.46 -31.88
N LYS A 14 8.93 -15.35 -32.67
CA LYS A 14 10.24 -14.86 -32.21
C LYS A 14 10.11 -13.42 -31.72
N SER A 15 10.87 -13.07 -30.67
CA SER A 15 10.91 -11.70 -30.19
C SER A 15 11.70 -10.79 -31.15
N PRO A 16 11.46 -9.46 -31.16
CA PRO A 16 12.25 -8.54 -32.00
C PRO A 16 13.77 -8.62 -31.76
N ALA A 17 14.18 -8.93 -30.53
CA ALA A 17 15.59 -9.11 -30.18
C ALA A 17 16.17 -10.39 -30.79
N GLU A 18 15.40 -11.49 -30.83
CA GLU A 18 15.80 -12.74 -31.48
C GLU A 18 15.90 -12.58 -32.99
N GLU A 19 14.96 -11.87 -33.62
CA GLU A 19 15.01 -11.56 -35.06
C GLU A 19 16.21 -10.65 -35.40
N ALA A 20 16.50 -9.65 -34.57
CA ALA A 20 17.68 -8.80 -34.75
C ALA A 20 18.98 -9.60 -34.59
N ALA A 21 19.08 -10.50 -33.62
CA ALA A 21 20.23 -11.37 -33.43
C ALA A 21 20.43 -12.35 -34.61
N GLU A 22 19.34 -12.90 -35.16
CA GLU A 22 19.37 -13.76 -36.34
C GLU A 22 19.87 -13.01 -37.59
N LYS A 23 19.38 -11.79 -37.83
CA LYS A 23 19.90 -10.93 -38.91
C LYS A 23 21.38 -10.61 -38.74
N ARG A 24 21.84 -10.37 -37.51
CA ARG A 24 23.28 -10.16 -37.26
C ARG A 24 24.08 -11.42 -37.59
N ARG A 25 23.57 -12.62 -37.28
CA ARG A 25 24.22 -13.89 -37.61
C ARG A 25 24.37 -14.14 -39.11
N GLU A 26 23.53 -13.56 -39.97
CA GLU A 26 23.71 -13.65 -41.43
C GLU A 26 25.04 -13.04 -41.91
N LYS A 27 25.65 -12.16 -41.11
CA LYS A 27 26.96 -11.55 -41.40
C LYS A 27 28.15 -12.51 -41.18
N LEU A 28 27.93 -13.66 -40.52
CA LEU A 28 28.95 -14.68 -40.33
C LEU A 28 29.17 -15.46 -41.63
N THR A 29 30.28 -15.15 -42.31
CA THR A 29 30.76 -15.97 -43.43
C THR A 29 31.84 -16.95 -42.95
N PRO A 30 32.01 -18.12 -43.60
CA PRO A 30 33.12 -19.02 -43.28
C PRO A 30 34.47 -18.28 -43.25
N GLY A 31 35.24 -18.45 -42.18
CA GLY A 31 36.53 -17.78 -41.98
C GLY A 31 36.46 -16.40 -41.31
N SER A 32 35.29 -15.76 -41.22
CA SER A 32 35.16 -14.43 -40.60
C SER A 32 35.39 -14.43 -39.09
N LEU A 33 35.05 -15.53 -38.40
CA LEU A 33 35.37 -15.82 -37.01
C LEU A 33 36.16 -17.12 -36.95
N MET A 34 37.40 -17.06 -36.50
CA MET A 34 38.23 -18.25 -36.27
C MET A 34 38.68 -18.29 -34.81
N LYS A 35 38.56 -19.46 -34.19
CA LYS A 35 38.97 -19.69 -32.82
C LYS A 35 40.15 -20.66 -32.79
N ALA A 36 41.19 -20.32 -32.06
CA ALA A 36 42.28 -21.22 -31.69
C ALA A 36 42.38 -21.31 -30.17
N VAL A 37 42.27 -22.52 -29.61
CA VAL A 37 42.44 -22.73 -28.16
C VAL A 37 43.93 -22.67 -27.84
N ILE A 38 44.34 -21.68 -27.05
CA ILE A 38 45.73 -21.54 -26.56
C ILE A 38 45.93 -22.41 -25.33
N ARG A 39 44.96 -22.42 -24.42
CA ARG A 39 44.94 -23.23 -23.21
C ARG A 39 43.56 -23.78 -22.97
N SER A 40 43.44 -25.10 -22.87
CA SER A 40 42.16 -25.76 -22.60
C SER A 40 41.57 -25.34 -21.26
N GLY A 41 40.25 -25.17 -21.22
CA GLY A 41 39.50 -24.97 -19.98
C GLY A 41 39.26 -26.28 -19.22
N ARG A 42 38.41 -26.21 -18.19
CA ARG A 42 37.99 -27.33 -17.35
C ARG A 42 36.50 -27.60 -17.53
N GLY A 43 36.13 -28.87 -17.41
CA GLY A 43 34.75 -29.33 -17.59
C GLY A 43 34.35 -29.40 -19.07
N ASP A 44 33.06 -29.66 -19.30
CA ASP A 44 32.42 -29.81 -20.60
C ASP A 44 31.29 -28.79 -20.85
N ALA A 45 30.83 -28.11 -19.81
CA ALA A 45 29.85 -27.04 -19.92
C ALA A 45 30.44 -25.79 -20.61
N THR A 46 29.63 -25.17 -21.44
CA THR A 46 29.87 -23.85 -22.05
C THR A 46 28.75 -22.89 -21.66
N PRO A 47 28.98 -21.56 -21.70
CA PRO A 47 27.96 -20.60 -21.30
C PRO A 47 26.83 -20.54 -22.33
N ALA A 48 25.60 -20.37 -21.84
CA ALA A 48 24.39 -20.25 -22.66
C ALA A 48 23.64 -18.93 -22.40
N ASP A 49 22.58 -18.68 -23.16
CA ASP A 49 21.77 -17.48 -23.00
C ASP A 49 21.25 -17.31 -21.55
N GLY A 50 21.46 -16.10 -21.01
CA GLY A 50 21.17 -15.74 -19.63
C GLY A 50 22.27 -16.12 -18.63
N ASP A 51 23.35 -16.77 -19.04
CA ASP A 51 24.54 -16.90 -18.19
C ASP A 51 25.33 -15.60 -18.18
N GLN A 52 25.88 -15.25 -17.02
CA GLN A 52 26.88 -14.19 -16.92
C GLN A 52 28.26 -14.81 -17.11
N VAL A 53 28.98 -14.37 -18.13
CA VAL A 53 30.39 -14.70 -18.36
C VAL A 53 31.27 -13.62 -17.71
N ILE A 54 32.39 -14.04 -17.14
CA ILE A 54 33.43 -13.19 -16.56
C ILE A 54 34.74 -13.52 -17.27
N LEU A 55 35.41 -12.52 -17.85
CA LEU A 55 36.57 -12.76 -18.69
C LEU A 55 37.60 -11.62 -18.67
N HIS A 56 38.85 -11.97 -18.97
CA HIS A 56 39.85 -11.01 -19.42
C HIS A 56 39.97 -11.08 -20.95
N CYS A 57 40.11 -9.92 -21.59
CA CYS A 57 40.36 -9.80 -23.02
C CYS A 57 41.59 -8.92 -23.28
N THR A 58 42.42 -9.33 -24.24
CA THR A 58 43.49 -8.52 -24.85
C THR A 58 43.34 -8.55 -26.36
N ILE A 59 43.23 -7.38 -26.96
CA ILE A 59 43.01 -7.19 -28.40
C ILE A 59 44.32 -6.73 -29.04
N ARG A 60 44.71 -7.39 -30.14
CA ARG A 60 45.93 -7.13 -30.89
C ARG A 60 45.66 -6.99 -32.38
N THR A 61 46.47 -6.20 -33.08
CA THR A 61 46.52 -6.22 -34.56
C THR A 61 47.14 -7.53 -35.05
N MET A 62 47.08 -7.78 -36.37
CA MET A 62 47.71 -8.96 -36.98
C MET A 62 49.24 -8.98 -36.84
N GLU A 63 49.86 -7.82 -36.62
CA GLU A 63 51.28 -7.65 -36.33
C GLU A 63 51.62 -7.85 -34.83
N GLY A 64 50.61 -8.12 -33.99
CA GLY A 64 50.77 -8.39 -32.55
C GLY A 64 50.79 -7.14 -31.66
N ILE A 65 50.49 -5.96 -32.20
CA ILE A 65 50.44 -4.71 -31.42
C ILE A 65 49.19 -4.70 -30.55
N VAL A 66 49.34 -4.53 -29.24
CA VAL A 66 48.20 -4.43 -28.30
C VAL A 66 47.48 -3.10 -28.50
N VAL A 67 46.19 -3.17 -28.83
CA VAL A 67 45.33 -1.99 -29.05
C VAL A 67 44.37 -1.75 -27.89
N ASN A 68 44.00 -2.81 -27.17
CA ASN A 68 43.19 -2.69 -25.96
C ASN A 68 43.41 -3.92 -25.06
N SER A 69 43.36 -3.74 -23.74
CA SER A 69 43.39 -4.86 -22.82
C SER A 69 42.67 -4.52 -21.52
N THR A 70 42.11 -5.56 -20.91
CA THR A 70 41.59 -5.55 -19.53
C THR A 70 42.69 -5.80 -18.50
N ARG A 71 43.85 -6.34 -18.90
CA ARG A 71 44.94 -6.78 -18.03
C ARG A 71 45.92 -5.65 -17.71
N ARG A 72 46.43 -5.59 -16.47
CA ARG A 72 47.37 -4.54 -16.03
C ARG A 72 48.70 -4.61 -16.77
N GLU A 73 49.21 -5.81 -16.98
CA GLU A 73 50.43 -6.12 -17.74
C GLU A 73 50.39 -5.65 -19.20
N HIS A 74 49.21 -5.29 -19.70
CA HIS A 74 48.98 -4.79 -21.05
C HIS A 74 48.32 -3.40 -21.06
N GLY A 75 48.46 -2.63 -19.98
CA GLY A 75 47.99 -1.25 -19.88
C GLY A 75 46.51 -1.08 -19.51
N GLY A 76 45.80 -2.17 -19.21
CA GLY A 76 44.41 -2.16 -18.72
C GLY A 76 44.29 -1.90 -17.21
N LYS A 77 43.06 -1.80 -16.71
CA LYS A 77 42.77 -1.57 -15.28
C LYS A 77 42.96 -2.81 -14.39
N GLY A 78 43.01 -4.01 -14.98
CA GLY A 78 42.99 -5.28 -14.26
C GLY A 78 41.59 -5.74 -13.85
N ILE A 79 40.55 -5.12 -14.39
CA ILE A 79 39.15 -5.41 -14.07
C ILE A 79 38.61 -6.36 -15.15
N PRO A 80 38.11 -7.55 -14.80
CA PRO A 80 37.47 -8.44 -15.75
C PRO A 80 36.19 -7.82 -16.35
N LEU A 81 35.93 -8.13 -17.61
CA LEU A 81 34.66 -7.80 -18.24
C LEU A 81 33.59 -8.82 -17.84
N ARG A 82 32.35 -8.35 -17.77
CA ARG A 82 31.20 -9.23 -17.53
C ARG A 82 30.08 -8.96 -18.53
N PHE A 83 29.53 -10.03 -19.06
CA PHE A 83 28.42 -9.97 -19.99
C PHE A 83 27.38 -11.00 -19.60
N VAL A 84 26.10 -10.65 -19.68
CA VAL A 84 25.00 -11.62 -19.62
C VAL A 84 24.64 -11.98 -21.06
N LEU A 85 24.89 -13.23 -21.45
CA LEU A 85 24.67 -13.68 -22.83
C LEU A 85 23.18 -13.52 -23.21
N GLY A 86 22.95 -13.05 -24.44
CA GLY A 86 21.61 -12.71 -24.95
C GLY A 86 20.99 -11.42 -24.39
N LYS A 87 21.63 -10.74 -23.42
CA LYS A 87 21.11 -9.49 -22.82
C LYS A 87 22.07 -8.31 -22.91
N SER A 88 23.37 -8.54 -22.66
CA SER A 88 24.37 -7.49 -22.76
C SER A 88 24.60 -7.10 -24.22
N LYS A 89 24.81 -5.80 -24.46
CA LYS A 89 25.30 -5.30 -25.74
C LYS A 89 26.74 -5.79 -25.96
N MET A 90 26.98 -6.49 -27.07
CA MET A 90 28.29 -7.00 -27.43
C MET A 90 28.46 -7.11 -28.95
N ILE A 91 29.72 -7.11 -29.39
CA ILE A 91 30.09 -7.40 -30.77
C ILE A 91 29.68 -8.82 -31.16
N LEU A 92 29.37 -9.04 -32.45
CA LEU A 92 28.88 -10.33 -32.94
C LEU A 92 29.88 -11.47 -32.67
N GLY A 93 31.18 -11.22 -32.85
CA GLY A 93 32.23 -12.21 -32.60
C GLY A 93 32.28 -12.70 -31.14
N PHE A 94 31.90 -11.86 -30.17
CA PHE A 94 31.77 -12.28 -28.76
C PHE A 94 30.49 -13.07 -28.52
N ALA A 95 29.36 -12.62 -29.08
CA ALA A 95 28.08 -13.31 -28.96
C ALA A 95 28.15 -14.77 -29.46
N GLU A 96 28.92 -15.01 -30.53
CA GLU A 96 29.10 -16.34 -31.12
C GLU A 96 30.35 -17.07 -30.59
N GLY A 97 31.37 -16.34 -30.16
CA GLY A 97 32.62 -16.91 -29.66
C GLY A 97 32.51 -17.43 -28.23
N PHE A 98 31.90 -16.68 -27.31
CA PHE A 98 31.83 -17.05 -25.88
C PHE A 98 31.10 -18.38 -25.62
N PRO A 99 29.97 -18.71 -26.28
CA PRO A 99 29.28 -20.00 -26.12
C PRO A 99 30.12 -21.23 -26.50
N THR A 100 31.27 -21.04 -27.15
CA THR A 100 32.19 -22.13 -27.51
C THR A 100 33.28 -22.38 -26.47
N MET A 101 33.40 -21.51 -25.45
CA MET A 101 34.50 -21.55 -24.49
C MET A 101 34.14 -22.34 -23.22
N LEU A 102 35.13 -23.04 -22.68
CA LEU A 102 35.08 -23.69 -21.37
C LEU A 102 35.58 -22.75 -20.27
N LYS A 103 35.22 -23.04 -19.02
CA LYS A 103 35.70 -22.28 -17.85
C LYS A 103 37.22 -22.45 -17.69
N GLY A 104 37.94 -21.34 -17.54
CA GLY A 104 39.40 -21.27 -17.46
C GLY A 104 40.14 -21.36 -18.81
N GLU A 105 39.41 -21.50 -19.91
CA GLU A 105 39.97 -21.57 -21.27
C GLU A 105 40.61 -20.23 -21.66
N ILE A 106 41.77 -20.29 -22.33
CA ILE A 106 42.32 -19.16 -23.08
C ILE A 106 42.20 -19.49 -24.56
N ALA A 107 41.49 -18.66 -25.31
CA ALA A 107 41.36 -18.79 -26.75
C ALA A 107 41.74 -17.49 -27.46
N MET A 108 42.34 -17.64 -28.63
CA MET A 108 42.53 -16.55 -29.58
C MET A 108 41.39 -16.58 -30.60
N PHE A 109 40.65 -15.49 -30.70
CA PHE A 109 39.67 -15.27 -31.75
C PHE A 109 40.21 -14.31 -32.78
N LYS A 110 40.32 -14.75 -34.02
CA LYS A 110 40.60 -13.89 -35.16
C LYS A 110 39.27 -13.47 -35.79
N MET A 111 39.05 -12.16 -35.92
CA MET A 111 37.76 -11.58 -36.32
C MET A 111 37.93 -10.56 -37.44
N GLU A 112 37.12 -10.71 -38.51
CA GLU A 112 36.98 -9.69 -39.55
C GLU A 112 36.24 -8.43 -39.03
N PRO A 113 36.50 -7.23 -39.60
CA PRO A 113 35.86 -5.96 -39.22
C PRO A 113 34.34 -6.03 -39.02
N LYS A 114 33.65 -6.69 -39.96
CA LYS A 114 32.18 -6.78 -40.03
C LYS A 114 31.52 -7.56 -38.89
N ILE A 115 32.29 -8.31 -38.10
CA ILE A 115 31.79 -9.07 -36.94
C ILE A 115 32.33 -8.55 -35.61
N HIS A 116 33.15 -7.48 -35.62
CA HIS A 116 33.55 -6.76 -34.42
C HIS A 116 32.99 -5.34 -34.41
N TYR A 117 33.82 -4.31 -34.24
CA TYR A 117 33.41 -2.93 -34.04
C TYR A 117 33.04 -2.17 -35.34
N ALA A 118 33.35 -2.70 -36.53
CA ALA A 118 32.90 -2.17 -37.82
C ALA A 118 31.63 -2.85 -38.35
N GLU A 119 30.89 -3.55 -37.49
CA GLU A 119 29.53 -3.97 -37.82
C GLU A 119 28.62 -2.73 -37.99
N ASP A 120 27.88 -2.65 -39.11
CA ASP A 120 27.00 -1.50 -39.45
C ASP A 120 26.01 -1.11 -38.34
N ASP A 121 25.56 -2.09 -37.54
CA ASP A 121 24.63 -1.93 -36.42
C ASP A 121 25.25 -2.36 -35.08
N CYS A 122 26.57 -2.18 -34.92
CA CYS A 122 27.28 -2.60 -33.72
C CYS A 122 26.64 -1.96 -32.47
N PRO A 123 26.20 -2.75 -31.48
CA PRO A 123 25.57 -2.20 -30.28
C PRO A 123 26.59 -1.61 -29.28
N VAL A 124 27.88 -1.64 -29.62
CA VAL A 124 29.00 -1.20 -28.77
C VAL A 124 29.91 -0.27 -29.55
N THR A 125 30.22 0.88 -28.97
CA THR A 125 31.16 1.85 -29.55
C THR A 125 32.60 1.52 -29.11
N PRO A 126 33.56 1.40 -30.05
CA PRO A 126 34.97 1.26 -29.68
C PRO A 126 35.55 2.57 -29.12
N PRO A 127 36.68 2.52 -28.40
CA PRO A 127 37.42 3.73 -28.01
C PRO A 127 37.89 4.56 -29.22
N ASP A 128 38.16 5.84 -28.99
CA ASP A 128 38.72 6.72 -30.02
C ASP A 128 40.06 6.21 -30.54
N GLY A 129 40.26 6.24 -31.86
CA GLY A 129 41.47 5.77 -32.52
C GLY A 129 41.62 4.24 -32.55
N PHE A 130 40.61 3.48 -32.12
CA PHE A 130 40.61 2.03 -32.21
C PHE A 130 40.55 1.57 -33.69
N PRO A 131 41.39 0.61 -34.13
CA PRO A 131 41.44 0.13 -35.51
C PRO A 131 40.24 -0.78 -35.86
N LYS A 132 39.03 -0.20 -35.88
CA LYS A 132 37.78 -0.94 -36.06
C LYS A 132 37.63 -1.54 -37.47
N ASP A 133 38.31 -0.97 -38.46
CA ASP A 133 38.22 -1.40 -39.87
C ASP A 133 39.26 -2.48 -40.21
N ASP A 134 40.12 -2.85 -39.26
CA ASP A 134 41.16 -3.87 -39.43
C ASP A 134 40.72 -5.25 -38.93
N GLU A 135 41.35 -6.30 -39.46
CA GLU A 135 41.23 -7.64 -38.90
C GLU A 135 42.01 -7.72 -37.58
N LEU A 136 41.38 -8.22 -36.52
CA LEU A 136 41.95 -8.19 -35.17
C LEU A 136 41.97 -9.57 -34.50
N GLN A 137 42.87 -9.70 -33.54
CA GLN A 137 43.06 -10.87 -32.69
C GLN A 137 42.63 -10.57 -31.26
N PHE A 138 41.67 -11.34 -30.74
CA PHE A 138 41.12 -11.21 -29.40
C PHE A 138 41.53 -12.42 -28.57
N GLU A 139 42.50 -12.24 -27.68
CA GLU A 139 42.85 -13.24 -26.69
C GLU A 139 41.90 -13.12 -25.50
N VAL A 140 41.08 -14.14 -25.29
CA VAL A 140 40.06 -14.17 -24.25
C VAL A 140 40.39 -15.27 -23.25
N GLU A 141 40.49 -14.92 -21.97
CA GLU A 141 40.49 -15.87 -20.86
C GLU A 141 39.10 -15.88 -20.21
N MET A 142 38.38 -17.00 -20.32
CA MET A 142 37.09 -17.19 -19.65
C MET A 142 37.32 -17.55 -18.18
N LEU A 143 37.14 -16.61 -17.25
CA LEU A 143 37.41 -16.83 -15.83
C LEU A 143 36.32 -17.67 -15.16
N ASP A 144 35.06 -17.31 -15.38
CA ASP A 144 33.90 -17.99 -14.82
C ASP A 144 32.66 -17.73 -15.66
N PHE A 145 31.66 -18.61 -15.56
CA PHE A 145 30.32 -18.33 -16.01
C PHE A 145 29.29 -19.09 -15.16
N PHE A 146 28.10 -18.52 -15.03
CA PHE A 146 27.01 -19.08 -14.22
C PHE A 146 25.67 -18.49 -14.63
N LYS A 147 24.59 -19.18 -14.26
CA LYS A 147 23.25 -18.66 -14.50
C LYS A 147 23.01 -17.38 -13.72
N ALA A 148 22.75 -16.29 -14.43
CA ALA A 148 22.59 -14.98 -13.81
C ALA A 148 21.13 -14.70 -13.47
N LYS A 149 20.88 -14.23 -12.25
CA LYS A 149 19.62 -13.57 -11.91
C LYS A 149 19.77 -12.07 -12.13
N VAL A 150 19.22 -11.59 -13.24
CA VAL A 150 19.18 -10.15 -13.55
C VAL A 150 18.17 -9.47 -12.64
N VAL A 151 18.64 -8.49 -11.85
CA VAL A 151 17.80 -7.76 -10.89
C VAL A 151 17.33 -6.43 -11.47
N THR A 152 18.18 -5.76 -12.26
CA THR A 152 17.81 -4.54 -13.01
C THR A 152 17.93 -4.75 -14.52
N GLU A 153 17.05 -4.11 -15.29
CA GLU A 153 17.04 -4.25 -16.77
C GLU A 153 18.31 -3.76 -17.44
N ASP A 154 18.94 -2.73 -16.87
CA ASP A 154 20.22 -2.16 -17.32
C ASP A 154 21.44 -3.00 -16.91
N LEU A 155 21.24 -4.13 -16.23
CA LEU A 155 22.28 -5.02 -15.70
C LEU A 155 23.19 -4.38 -14.63
N GLY A 156 22.80 -3.22 -14.07
CA GLY A 156 23.52 -2.57 -12.98
C GLY A 156 23.50 -3.38 -11.68
N VAL A 157 22.51 -4.27 -11.50
CA VAL A 157 22.45 -5.24 -10.40
C VAL A 157 22.21 -6.64 -10.97
N VAL A 158 23.18 -7.53 -10.74
CA VAL A 158 23.11 -8.94 -11.16
C VAL A 158 23.49 -9.83 -9.98
N LYS A 159 22.76 -10.93 -9.78
CA LYS A 159 22.99 -11.86 -8.68
C LYS A 159 23.41 -13.24 -9.20
N LYS A 160 24.49 -13.77 -8.61
CA LYS A 160 24.89 -15.18 -8.68
C LYS A 160 24.41 -15.88 -7.43
N ILE A 161 23.58 -16.91 -7.57
CA ILE A 161 23.22 -17.77 -6.45
C ILE A 161 24.40 -18.73 -6.19
N VAL A 162 24.85 -18.79 -4.94
CA VAL A 162 25.93 -19.68 -4.48
C VAL A 162 25.33 -20.88 -3.78
N ASP A 163 24.47 -20.64 -2.79
CA ASP A 163 23.67 -21.66 -2.10
C ASP A 163 22.18 -21.27 -2.19
N GLU A 164 21.33 -22.20 -2.60
CA GLU A 164 19.88 -22.00 -2.63
C GLU A 164 19.30 -21.75 -1.23
N GLY A 165 18.35 -20.83 -1.15
CA GLY A 165 17.64 -20.53 0.09
C GLY A 165 16.55 -21.55 0.44
N LYS A 166 15.80 -21.25 1.51
CA LYS A 166 14.67 -22.03 2.00
C LYS A 166 13.38 -21.21 1.93
N GLY A 167 12.33 -21.85 1.43
CA GLY A 167 11.03 -21.20 1.23
C GLY A 167 11.00 -20.33 -0.02
N TRP A 168 9.87 -19.69 -0.24
CA TRP A 168 9.60 -18.88 -1.44
C TRP A 168 9.50 -17.38 -1.14
N GLU A 169 9.36 -16.99 0.13
CA GLU A 169 9.26 -15.59 0.52
C GLU A 169 10.62 -14.89 0.43
N THR A 170 10.58 -13.65 -0.05
CA THR A 170 11.74 -12.75 -0.15
C THR A 170 11.42 -11.45 0.59
N PRO A 171 12.43 -10.77 1.16
CA PRO A 171 12.18 -9.56 1.92
C PRO A 171 11.80 -8.39 1.00
N ARG A 172 10.89 -7.54 1.47
CA ARG A 172 10.43 -6.33 0.76
C ARG A 172 10.37 -5.17 1.73
N GLU A 173 10.32 -3.94 1.25
CA GLU A 173 10.16 -2.78 2.12
C GLU A 173 8.83 -2.86 2.90
N PRO A 174 8.78 -2.62 4.23
CA PRO A 174 9.86 -2.22 5.14
C PRO A 174 10.37 -3.37 6.04
N TYR A 175 10.63 -4.55 5.50
CA TYR A 175 11.09 -5.72 6.28
C TYR A 175 12.45 -5.46 6.90
N GLU A 176 12.63 -6.00 8.11
CA GLU A 176 13.90 -6.00 8.83
C GLU A 176 14.70 -7.23 8.39
N VAL A 177 15.94 -7.00 7.95
CA VAL A 177 16.84 -8.02 7.39
C VAL A 177 18.02 -8.21 8.33
N THR A 178 18.40 -9.47 8.53
CA THR A 178 19.68 -9.85 9.13
C THR A 178 20.52 -10.59 8.09
N ALA A 179 21.68 -10.05 7.74
CA ALA A 179 22.54 -10.62 6.70
C ALA A 179 24.03 -10.54 7.06
N ARG A 180 24.81 -11.58 6.72
CA ARG A 180 26.28 -11.48 6.70
C ARG A 180 26.67 -10.95 5.33
N ILE A 181 27.48 -9.89 5.31
CA ILE A 181 27.84 -9.18 4.09
C ILE A 181 29.35 -8.95 4.13
N THR A 182 30.02 -9.37 3.07
CA THR A 182 31.37 -8.91 2.73
C THR A 182 31.31 -8.21 1.37
N ALA A 183 32.29 -7.36 1.08
CA ALA A 183 32.34 -6.65 -0.19
C ALA A 183 33.77 -6.49 -0.68
N ARG A 184 33.94 -6.69 -1.99
CA ARG A 184 35.18 -6.43 -2.72
C ARG A 184 34.87 -5.57 -3.93
N THR A 185 35.80 -4.72 -4.34
CA THR A 185 35.72 -4.05 -5.65
C THR A 185 36.01 -5.05 -6.77
N ALA A 186 35.73 -4.66 -8.01
CA ALA A 186 35.95 -5.52 -9.16
C ALA A 186 37.42 -5.92 -9.41
N ASP A 187 38.40 -5.21 -8.84
CA ASP A 187 39.83 -5.57 -8.90
C ASP A 187 40.27 -6.49 -7.74
N GLY A 188 39.34 -6.88 -6.87
CA GLY A 188 39.57 -7.78 -5.73
C GLY A 188 39.88 -7.08 -4.41
N LYS A 189 40.05 -5.75 -4.38
CA LYS A 189 40.29 -5.01 -3.13
C LYS A 189 39.09 -5.15 -2.19
N GLU A 190 39.33 -5.64 -0.98
CA GLU A 190 38.32 -5.72 0.07
C GLU A 190 37.95 -4.33 0.61
N ILE A 191 36.65 -4.08 0.74
CA ILE A 191 36.09 -2.79 1.22
C ILE A 191 35.10 -2.98 2.37
N LEU A 192 34.52 -4.18 2.51
CA LEU A 192 33.73 -4.56 3.68
C LEU A 192 34.19 -5.94 4.14
N PRO A 193 35.01 -6.02 5.21
CA PRO A 193 35.53 -7.28 5.71
C PRO A 193 34.43 -8.09 6.41
N SER A 194 34.65 -9.40 6.55
CA SER A 194 33.78 -10.26 7.34
C SER A 194 33.79 -9.85 8.82
N LYS A 195 32.62 -9.90 9.46
CA LYS A 195 32.47 -9.70 10.90
C LYS A 195 31.60 -10.81 11.51
N GLU A 196 31.81 -11.08 12.80
CA GLU A 196 31.08 -12.15 13.51
C GLU A 196 29.58 -11.84 13.62
N VAL A 197 29.25 -10.59 13.95
CA VAL A 197 27.87 -10.13 14.13
C VAL A 197 27.28 -9.75 12.77
N PRO A 198 26.18 -10.36 12.31
CA PRO A 198 25.51 -9.98 11.06
C PRO A 198 25.08 -8.50 11.05
N TYR A 199 24.95 -7.92 9.86
CA TYR A 199 24.28 -6.63 9.69
C TYR A 199 22.79 -6.79 9.92
N PHE A 200 22.19 -5.82 10.60
CA PHE A 200 20.76 -5.67 10.78
C PHE A 200 20.34 -4.32 10.21
N PHE A 201 19.36 -4.30 9.32
CA PHE A 201 18.84 -3.09 8.71
C PHE A 201 17.42 -3.28 8.18
N THR A 202 16.74 -2.17 7.91
CA THR A 202 15.38 -2.16 7.36
C THR A 202 15.43 -1.79 5.87
N LEU A 203 14.86 -2.64 5.02
CA LEU A 203 14.77 -2.34 3.58
C LEU A 203 13.98 -1.05 3.33
N GLY A 204 14.47 -0.19 2.44
CA GLY A 204 13.83 1.08 2.10
C GLY A 204 14.15 2.23 3.08
N LYS A 205 14.98 2.00 4.10
CA LYS A 205 15.44 3.05 5.03
C LYS A 205 16.82 3.62 4.68
N SER A 206 17.38 3.25 3.52
CA SER A 206 18.70 3.71 3.06
C SER A 206 19.85 3.32 4.02
N GLU A 207 19.67 2.21 4.72
CA GLU A 207 20.66 1.66 5.64
C GLU A 207 21.69 0.75 4.93
N ALA A 208 21.38 0.31 3.70
CA ALA A 208 22.31 -0.35 2.80
C ALA A 208 22.30 0.31 1.39
N PRO A 209 23.33 0.10 0.56
CA PRO A 209 23.33 0.60 -0.82
C PRO A 209 22.13 0.09 -1.60
N LYS A 210 21.51 0.92 -2.45
CA LYS A 210 20.25 0.57 -3.12
C LYS A 210 20.36 -0.73 -3.92
N GLY A 211 21.46 -0.94 -4.65
CA GLY A 211 21.67 -2.17 -5.42
C GLY A 211 21.84 -3.42 -4.55
N LEU A 212 22.41 -3.27 -3.34
CA LEU A 212 22.50 -4.35 -2.37
C LEU A 212 21.12 -4.71 -1.81
N GLU A 213 20.30 -3.71 -1.45
CA GLU A 213 18.91 -3.93 -1.03
C GLU A 213 18.10 -4.63 -2.12
N MET A 214 18.23 -4.20 -3.38
CA MET A 214 17.56 -4.82 -4.52
C MET A 214 17.97 -6.28 -4.71
N GLY A 215 19.26 -6.59 -4.61
CA GLY A 215 19.74 -7.96 -4.69
C GLY A 215 19.21 -8.83 -3.56
N ILE A 216 19.26 -8.34 -2.31
CA ILE A 216 18.72 -9.02 -1.12
C ILE A 216 17.21 -9.21 -1.20
N GLY A 217 16.48 -8.26 -1.78
CA GLY A 217 15.04 -8.37 -2.05
C GLY A 217 14.66 -9.51 -2.98
N THR A 218 15.64 -10.16 -3.62
CA THR A 218 15.42 -11.36 -4.44
C THR A 218 15.88 -12.66 -3.78
N MET A 219 16.38 -12.60 -2.53
CA MET A 219 16.96 -13.72 -1.81
C MET A 219 15.94 -14.39 -0.88
N ALA A 220 15.94 -15.72 -0.84
CA ALA A 220 15.19 -16.49 0.15
C ALA A 220 15.99 -16.67 1.45
N ARG A 221 15.31 -17.04 2.55
CA ARG A 221 15.98 -17.26 3.85
C ARG A 221 17.10 -18.28 3.71
N LYS A 222 18.27 -18.01 4.30
CA LYS A 222 19.51 -18.81 4.24
C LYS A 222 20.18 -18.90 2.87
N GLU A 223 19.69 -18.19 1.86
CA GLU A 223 20.36 -18.11 0.55
C GLU A 223 21.74 -17.46 0.71
N LYS A 224 22.73 -17.98 -0.01
CA LYS A 224 24.02 -17.31 -0.21
C LYS A 224 24.15 -16.89 -1.67
N ALA A 225 24.60 -15.66 -1.88
CA ALA A 225 24.74 -15.12 -3.22
C ALA A 225 25.89 -14.12 -3.32
N THR A 226 26.42 -13.97 -4.53
CA THR A 226 27.24 -12.81 -4.88
C THR A 226 26.37 -11.83 -5.65
N ILE A 227 26.23 -10.61 -5.15
CA ILE A 227 25.48 -9.52 -5.79
C ILE A 227 26.48 -8.53 -6.37
N TYR A 228 26.45 -8.39 -7.67
CA TYR A 228 27.27 -7.46 -8.42
C TYR A 228 26.51 -6.16 -8.62
N VAL A 229 27.07 -5.04 -8.17
CA VAL A 229 26.42 -3.73 -8.16
C VAL A 229 27.33 -2.70 -8.81
N THR A 230 26.86 -2.05 -9.86
CA THR A 230 27.56 -0.93 -10.51
C THR A 230 27.36 0.37 -9.74
N SER A 231 28.24 1.34 -9.99
CA SER A 231 28.23 2.67 -9.37
C SER A 231 26.88 3.38 -9.39
N THR A 232 26.06 3.16 -10.42
CA THR A 232 24.69 3.71 -10.54
C THR A 232 23.78 3.31 -9.37
N TYR A 233 24.03 2.16 -8.74
CA TYR A 233 23.22 1.61 -7.64
C TYR A 233 23.98 1.54 -6.31
N LEU A 234 25.20 2.09 -6.25
CA LEU A 234 25.96 2.24 -5.01
C LEU A 234 25.60 3.58 -4.35
N THR A 235 24.63 3.54 -3.44
CA THR A 235 24.26 4.71 -2.62
C THR A 235 24.93 4.65 -1.25
N GLU A 236 25.30 5.81 -0.71
CA GLU A 236 25.84 5.89 0.66
C GLU A 236 24.81 5.37 1.67
N SER A 237 25.31 4.73 2.73
CA SER A 237 24.46 4.09 3.74
C SER A 237 25.22 3.82 5.04
N SER A 238 24.53 3.40 6.09
CA SER A 238 25.18 3.00 7.35
C SER A 238 26.03 1.74 7.21
N VAL A 239 25.65 0.81 6.33
CA VAL A 239 26.47 -0.37 5.98
C VAL A 239 27.71 0.04 5.19
N MET A 240 27.61 1.06 4.34
CA MET A 240 28.68 1.49 3.45
C MET A 240 28.71 3.02 3.29
N PRO A 241 29.42 3.74 4.19
CA PRO A 241 29.37 5.20 4.25
C PRO A 241 30.33 5.91 3.27
N GLN A 242 31.24 5.20 2.60
CA GLN A 242 32.25 5.78 1.71
C GLN A 242 32.29 5.05 0.36
N LEU A 243 32.10 5.79 -0.73
CA LEU A 243 31.94 5.23 -2.08
C LEU A 243 32.85 5.86 -3.16
N GLU A 244 33.78 6.73 -2.79
CA GLU A 244 34.59 7.47 -3.77
C GLU A 244 35.39 6.54 -4.70
N GLY A 245 35.22 6.74 -6.02
CA GLY A 245 35.98 6.06 -7.06
C GLY A 245 35.57 4.60 -7.32
N LEU A 246 34.46 4.12 -6.76
CA LEU A 246 33.98 2.75 -6.97
C LEU A 246 33.13 2.66 -8.25
N GLU A 247 33.65 1.99 -9.29
CA GLU A 247 32.88 1.67 -10.50
C GLU A 247 31.90 0.52 -10.26
N GLU A 248 32.30 -0.46 -9.43
CA GLU A 248 31.55 -1.69 -9.22
C GLU A 248 32.01 -2.43 -7.94
N VAL A 249 31.05 -2.99 -7.22
CA VAL A 249 31.25 -3.74 -5.98
C VAL A 249 30.57 -5.10 -6.05
N HIS A 250 31.24 -6.12 -5.55
CA HIS A 250 30.76 -7.49 -5.46
C HIS A 250 30.50 -7.78 -4.00
N PHE A 251 29.22 -7.92 -3.63
CA PHE A 251 28.81 -8.24 -2.27
C PHE A 251 28.61 -9.75 -2.16
N GLU A 252 29.31 -10.41 -1.24
CA GLU A 252 28.97 -11.78 -0.85
C GLU A 252 28.01 -11.70 0.32
N VAL A 253 26.81 -12.25 0.15
CA VAL A 253 25.72 -12.13 1.11
C VAL A 253 25.22 -13.50 1.51
N GLU A 254 25.09 -13.72 2.82
CA GLU A 254 24.25 -14.78 3.39
C GLU A 254 23.04 -14.11 4.05
N LEU A 255 21.85 -14.33 3.50
CA LEU A 255 20.61 -13.84 4.10
C LEU A 255 20.23 -14.73 5.28
N VAL A 256 20.63 -14.36 6.49
CA VAL A 256 20.43 -15.18 7.70
C VAL A 256 18.94 -15.35 8.00
N GLN A 257 18.22 -14.23 8.09
CA GLN A 257 16.78 -14.18 8.31
C GLN A 257 16.22 -12.81 7.93
N PHE A 258 14.90 -12.73 7.82
CA PHE A 258 14.19 -11.46 7.76
C PHE A 258 12.86 -11.57 8.51
N THR A 259 12.43 -10.46 9.08
CA THR A 259 11.18 -10.29 9.81
C THR A 259 10.20 -9.54 8.92
N GLN A 260 9.02 -10.09 8.67
CA GLN A 260 7.96 -9.35 7.99
C GLN A 260 7.51 -8.21 8.91
N VAL A 261 7.66 -6.98 8.42
CA VAL A 261 7.18 -5.77 9.09
C VAL A 261 6.05 -5.17 8.28
N ARG A 262 4.97 -4.79 8.95
CA ARG A 262 3.83 -4.10 8.34
C ARG A 262 3.53 -2.84 9.12
N ASP A 263 3.52 -1.73 8.39
CA ASP A 263 2.94 -0.47 8.86
C ASP A 263 1.43 -0.52 8.62
N MET A 264 0.67 -0.54 9.70
CA MET A 264 -0.78 -0.74 9.67
C MET A 264 -1.55 0.53 9.31
N LEU A 265 -0.92 1.70 9.49
CA LEU A 265 -1.53 3.02 9.24
C LEU A 265 -0.89 3.73 8.04
N GLY A 266 0.32 3.34 7.65
CA GLY A 266 1.11 4.00 6.61
C GLY A 266 1.85 5.24 7.09
N ASP A 267 1.81 5.55 8.39
CA ASP A 267 2.45 6.70 9.03
C ASP A 267 3.63 6.30 9.96
N GLY A 268 3.95 5.01 10.02
CA GLY A 268 5.03 4.45 10.83
C GLY A 268 4.71 4.27 12.32
N ARG A 269 3.51 4.62 12.80
CA ARG A 269 3.20 4.60 14.25
C ARG A 269 2.73 3.24 14.75
N LEU A 270 1.90 2.52 13.98
CA LEU A 270 1.40 1.19 14.34
C LEU A 270 2.11 0.12 13.50
N ILE A 271 3.07 -0.57 14.10
CA ILE A 271 3.95 -1.52 13.42
C ILE A 271 3.71 -2.93 13.93
N LYS A 272 3.39 -3.87 13.03
CA LYS A 272 3.32 -5.31 13.29
C LYS A 272 4.57 -6.00 12.74
N ARG A 273 5.28 -6.76 13.58
CA ARG A 273 6.45 -7.56 13.24
C ARG A 273 6.16 -9.04 13.44
N ARG A 274 6.23 -9.85 12.38
CA ARG A 274 5.99 -11.29 12.45
C ARG A 274 7.26 -12.03 12.88
N VAL A 275 7.27 -12.55 14.11
CA VAL A 275 8.44 -13.21 14.73
C VAL A 275 8.41 -14.72 14.50
N VAL A 276 7.23 -15.33 14.56
CA VAL A 276 7.02 -16.74 14.26
C VAL A 276 5.93 -16.84 13.20
N ASP A 277 6.19 -17.61 12.14
CA ASP A 277 5.22 -17.83 11.08
C ASP A 277 4.07 -18.72 11.59
N GLY A 278 2.83 -18.38 11.22
CA GLY A 278 1.67 -19.24 11.44
C GLY A 278 1.50 -20.28 10.32
N SER A 279 0.46 -21.10 10.43
CA SER A 279 0.05 -22.07 9.42
C SER A 279 -1.12 -21.56 8.57
N GLY A 280 -1.10 -21.89 7.27
CA GLY A 280 -2.13 -21.47 6.30
C GLY A 280 -1.61 -20.54 5.22
N GLU A 281 -2.48 -20.19 4.28
CA GLU A 281 -2.23 -19.28 3.17
C GLU A 281 -2.74 -17.88 3.48
N PHE A 282 -1.83 -16.91 3.52
CA PHE A 282 -2.21 -15.50 3.65
C PHE A 282 -2.69 -14.94 2.29
N PRO A 283 -3.81 -14.19 2.20
CA PRO A 283 -4.71 -13.77 3.29
C PRO A 283 -5.93 -14.68 3.49
N MET A 284 -6.00 -15.83 2.84
CA MET A 284 -7.18 -16.70 2.80
C MET A 284 -7.52 -17.30 4.17
N ASP A 285 -6.50 -17.69 4.92
CA ASP A 285 -6.62 -18.31 6.24
C ASP A 285 -6.48 -17.30 7.40
N CYS A 286 -6.67 -16.01 7.13
CA CYS A 286 -6.73 -14.97 8.15
C CYS A 286 -8.15 -14.80 8.73
N PRO A 287 -8.29 -14.33 9.98
CA PRO A 287 -9.60 -14.07 10.57
C PRO A 287 -10.46 -13.10 9.75
N LEU A 288 -11.68 -13.52 9.45
CA LEU A 288 -12.68 -12.66 8.81
C LEU A 288 -13.30 -11.70 9.82
N HIS A 289 -14.01 -10.70 9.32
CA HIS A 289 -14.81 -9.84 10.20
C HIS A 289 -15.90 -10.67 10.89
N ASP A 290 -16.14 -10.40 12.17
CA ASP A 290 -17.02 -11.15 13.07
C ASP A 290 -16.56 -12.57 13.43
N SER A 291 -15.32 -12.97 13.07
CA SER A 291 -14.73 -14.17 13.62
C SER A 291 -14.56 -14.07 15.14
N LEU A 292 -14.74 -15.19 15.85
CA LEU A 292 -14.34 -15.34 17.25
C LEU A 292 -12.87 -15.72 17.29
N LEU A 293 -12.02 -14.85 17.85
CA LEU A 293 -10.57 -15.04 17.90
C LEU A 293 -10.14 -15.50 19.29
N ARG A 294 -9.14 -16.39 19.32
CA ARG A 294 -8.46 -16.85 20.54
C ARG A 294 -7.00 -16.46 20.49
N VAL A 295 -6.56 -15.64 21.44
CA VAL A 295 -5.16 -15.16 21.47
C VAL A 295 -4.54 -15.29 22.84
N HIS A 296 -3.25 -15.59 22.87
CA HIS A 296 -2.42 -15.20 24.00
C HIS A 296 -1.75 -13.88 23.68
N TYR A 297 -1.66 -13.00 24.68
CA TYR A 297 -0.85 -11.81 24.54
C TYR A 297 -0.17 -11.41 25.85
N LYS A 298 0.93 -10.68 25.66
CA LYS A 298 1.70 -10.02 26.70
C LYS A 298 1.86 -8.55 26.34
N GLY A 299 1.37 -7.67 27.19
CA GLY A 299 1.39 -6.22 27.04
C GLY A 299 2.48 -5.57 27.90
N MET A 300 3.26 -4.70 27.30
CA MET A 300 4.38 -3.99 27.93
C MET A 300 4.36 -2.51 27.54
N LEU A 301 4.92 -1.65 28.39
CA LEU A 301 5.21 -0.26 27.98
C LEU A 301 6.37 -0.27 26.98
N LEU A 302 6.30 0.57 25.95
CA LEU A 302 7.32 0.60 24.91
C LEU A 302 8.69 1.05 25.46
N ASP A 303 8.69 2.07 26.31
CA ASP A 303 9.90 2.66 26.90
C ASP A 303 10.47 1.82 28.07
N GLU A 304 9.63 0.98 28.67
CA GLU A 304 10.01 0.07 29.75
C GLU A 304 9.58 -1.37 29.42
N PRO A 305 10.23 -2.05 28.46
CA PRO A 305 9.77 -3.36 27.98
C PRO A 305 9.84 -4.47 29.03
N LYS A 306 10.48 -4.24 30.19
CA LYS A 306 10.43 -5.15 31.34
C LYS A 306 9.17 -4.97 32.19
N SER A 307 8.47 -3.84 32.02
CA SER A 307 7.21 -3.52 32.70
C SER A 307 6.05 -4.16 31.94
N VAL A 308 5.75 -5.40 32.31
CA VAL A 308 4.59 -6.14 31.82
C VAL A 308 3.36 -5.65 32.58
N PHE A 309 2.39 -5.06 31.89
CA PHE A 309 1.15 -4.62 32.51
C PHE A 309 0.05 -5.69 32.46
N TYR A 310 0.18 -6.68 31.57
CA TYR A 310 -0.73 -7.82 31.47
C TYR A 310 -0.10 -8.96 30.66
N ASP A 311 -0.28 -10.20 31.09
CA ASP A 311 0.13 -11.41 30.39
C ASP A 311 -0.96 -12.48 30.53
N THR A 312 -1.67 -12.81 29.45
CA THR A 312 -2.75 -13.82 29.49
C THR A 312 -2.30 -15.17 30.04
N GLN A 313 -1.04 -15.56 29.87
CA GLN A 313 -0.58 -16.86 30.36
C GLN A 313 -0.40 -16.88 31.89
N ILE A 314 -0.28 -15.71 32.51
CA ILE A 314 -0.02 -15.55 33.95
C ILE A 314 -1.25 -14.97 34.66
N ASP A 315 -1.77 -13.86 34.16
CA ASP A 315 -2.83 -13.07 34.77
C ASP A 315 -4.25 -13.59 34.45
N ASN A 316 -4.38 -14.52 33.51
CA ASN A 316 -5.65 -15.15 33.12
C ASN A 316 -5.61 -16.68 33.28
N ASP A 317 -4.83 -17.19 34.24
CA ASP A 317 -4.71 -18.63 34.56
C ASP A 317 -4.34 -19.53 33.36
N GLY A 318 -3.68 -18.98 32.34
CA GLY A 318 -3.34 -19.70 31.12
C GLY A 318 -4.49 -19.80 30.11
N GLU A 319 -5.65 -19.22 30.39
CA GLU A 319 -6.76 -19.15 29.45
C GLU A 319 -6.52 -18.05 28.40
N PRO A 320 -6.82 -18.30 27.12
CA PRO A 320 -6.66 -17.29 26.08
C PRO A 320 -7.69 -16.18 26.21
N LEU A 321 -7.34 -14.99 25.71
CA LEU A 321 -8.33 -13.94 25.49
C LEU A 321 -9.20 -14.34 24.29
N GLU A 322 -10.51 -14.47 24.52
CA GLU A 322 -11.50 -14.67 23.48
C GLU A 322 -12.25 -13.37 23.18
N PHE A 323 -12.33 -12.99 21.90
CA PHE A 323 -13.13 -11.84 21.49
C PHE A 323 -13.62 -11.97 20.04
N CYS A 324 -14.80 -11.45 19.76
CA CYS A 324 -15.30 -11.31 18.39
C CYS A 324 -14.73 -10.04 17.74
N SER A 325 -14.13 -10.18 16.55
CA SER A 325 -13.71 -9.01 15.78
C SER A 325 -14.90 -8.14 15.37
N GLY A 326 -14.66 -6.83 15.23
CA GLY A 326 -15.70 -5.87 14.85
C GLY A 326 -16.65 -5.48 15.99
N GLU A 327 -16.36 -5.86 17.23
CA GLU A 327 -17.19 -5.52 18.39
C GLU A 327 -16.53 -4.50 19.34
N GLY A 328 -15.30 -4.07 19.02
CA GLY A 328 -14.56 -3.11 19.84
C GLY A 328 -14.37 -3.62 21.28
N LEU A 329 -14.04 -4.90 21.41
CA LEU A 329 -13.78 -5.59 22.69
C LEU A 329 -12.31 -5.53 23.11
N VAL A 330 -11.44 -5.10 22.20
CA VAL A 330 -10.01 -4.88 22.41
C VAL A 330 -9.61 -3.54 21.76
N PRO A 331 -8.44 -2.98 22.09
CA PRO A 331 -7.91 -1.80 21.40
C PRO A 331 -7.90 -1.97 19.88
N GLU A 332 -8.20 -0.90 19.15
CA GLU A 332 -8.31 -0.93 17.69
C GLU A 332 -7.02 -1.41 17.02
N GLY A 333 -5.86 -0.90 17.45
CA GLY A 333 -4.56 -1.33 16.93
C GLY A 333 -4.26 -2.81 17.21
N PHE A 334 -4.76 -3.35 18.32
CA PHE A 334 -4.66 -4.77 18.63
C PHE A 334 -5.49 -5.61 17.65
N GLU A 335 -6.78 -5.28 17.49
CA GLU A 335 -7.67 -5.99 16.57
C GLU A 335 -7.16 -5.94 15.12
N MET A 336 -6.74 -4.77 14.64
CA MET A 336 -6.19 -4.60 13.30
C MET A 336 -5.02 -5.55 13.03
N CYS A 337 -4.11 -5.69 14.00
CA CYS A 337 -2.95 -6.56 13.87
C CYS A 337 -3.32 -8.04 13.89
N VAL A 338 -4.19 -8.46 14.82
CA VAL A 338 -4.58 -9.88 14.97
C VAL A 338 -5.35 -10.38 13.75
N ARG A 339 -6.17 -9.54 13.12
CA ARG A 339 -6.88 -9.91 11.88
C ARG A 339 -5.96 -10.18 10.68
N LEU A 340 -4.69 -9.80 10.78
CA LEU A 340 -3.66 -10.07 9.77
C LEU A 340 -2.63 -11.09 10.24
N MET A 341 -3.04 -11.97 11.17
CA MET A 341 -2.25 -13.10 11.63
C MET A 341 -2.80 -14.41 11.05
N LEU A 342 -1.92 -15.38 10.88
CA LEU A 342 -2.29 -16.78 10.66
C LEU A 342 -2.35 -17.54 12.00
N PRO A 343 -3.14 -18.63 12.12
CA PRO A 343 -3.10 -19.50 13.29
C PRO A 343 -1.68 -19.97 13.63
N GLY A 344 -1.30 -19.95 14.90
CA GLY A 344 0.04 -20.23 15.41
C GLY A 344 1.07 -19.11 15.22
N GLU A 345 0.72 -18.01 14.52
CA GLU A 345 1.64 -16.89 14.32
C GLU A 345 1.94 -16.16 15.63
N LYS A 346 3.20 -15.76 15.83
CA LYS A 346 3.58 -14.82 16.89
C LYS A 346 4.06 -13.51 16.30
N SER A 347 3.45 -12.42 16.74
CA SER A 347 3.76 -11.06 16.27
C SER A 347 4.04 -10.11 17.43
N ILE A 348 5.02 -9.23 17.22
CA ILE A 348 5.26 -8.06 18.09
C ILE A 348 4.58 -6.85 17.45
N VAL A 349 3.73 -6.17 18.20
CA VAL A 349 3.02 -4.97 17.76
C VAL A 349 3.49 -3.79 18.60
N THR A 350 4.02 -2.75 17.94
CA THR A 350 4.26 -1.43 18.54
C THR A 350 3.07 -0.55 18.20
N CYS A 351 2.39 0.00 19.22
CA CYS A 351 1.11 0.69 19.05
C CYS A 351 1.13 2.08 19.71
N PRO A 352 0.65 3.13 19.03
CA PRO A 352 0.52 4.46 19.60
C PRO A 352 -0.69 4.54 20.56
N PRO A 353 -0.74 5.54 21.45
CA PRO A 353 -1.73 5.60 22.54
C PRO A 353 -3.18 5.67 22.05
N ASP A 354 -3.42 6.39 20.94
CA ASP A 354 -4.73 6.61 20.32
C ASP A 354 -5.33 5.36 19.65
N PHE A 355 -4.51 4.35 19.38
CA PHE A 355 -4.91 3.00 18.91
C PHE A 355 -4.75 1.91 19.99
N ALA A 356 -4.21 2.29 21.14
CA ALA A 356 -4.08 1.46 22.34
C ALA A 356 -5.14 1.83 23.38
N TYR A 357 -4.72 2.45 24.49
CA TYR A 357 -5.56 2.61 25.69
C TYR A 357 -6.04 4.04 25.96
N ASP A 358 -5.82 5.02 25.07
CA ASP A 358 -6.38 6.37 25.26
C ASP A 358 -7.84 6.48 24.81
N LYS A 359 -8.30 5.55 23.96
CA LYS A 359 -9.71 5.42 23.53
C LYS A 359 -10.37 4.12 23.99
N PHE A 360 -9.71 3.41 24.90
CA PHE A 360 -10.14 2.10 25.39
C PHE A 360 -9.92 2.01 26.91
N PRO A 361 -10.69 1.21 27.67
CA PRO A 361 -10.43 0.99 29.09
C PRO A 361 -8.96 0.66 29.38
N ARG A 362 -8.32 1.49 30.21
CA ARG A 362 -6.88 1.45 30.47
C ARG A 362 -6.55 0.53 31.66
N PRO A 363 -5.57 -0.39 31.54
CA PRO A 363 -5.05 -1.13 32.68
C PRO A 363 -4.40 -0.20 33.70
N VAL A 364 -4.43 -0.57 34.99
CA VAL A 364 -3.98 0.29 36.11
C VAL A 364 -2.53 0.76 35.95
N ASN A 365 -1.66 -0.09 35.40
CA ASN A 365 -0.22 0.17 35.27
C ASN A 365 0.17 0.79 33.91
N VAL A 366 -0.79 1.24 33.12
CA VAL A 366 -0.55 1.93 31.85
C VAL A 366 -0.88 3.42 32.03
N PRO A 367 0.08 4.35 31.82
CA PRO A 367 -0.20 5.78 31.89
C PRO A 367 -0.95 6.28 30.65
N GLU A 368 -1.57 7.46 30.76
CA GLU A 368 -2.14 8.17 29.62
C GLU A 368 -1.05 8.59 28.63
N GLY A 369 -1.31 8.49 27.32
CA GLY A 369 -0.32 8.80 26.29
C GLY A 369 0.79 7.75 26.15
N ALA A 370 0.66 6.58 26.78
CA ALA A 370 1.66 5.52 26.71
C ALA A 370 1.67 4.81 25.34
N HIS A 371 2.85 4.73 24.74
CA HIS A 371 3.08 3.78 23.65
C HIS A 371 3.26 2.39 24.25
N VAL A 372 2.64 1.40 23.62
CA VAL A 372 2.66 0.02 24.13
C VAL A 372 3.26 -0.92 23.10
N ARG A 373 3.80 -2.02 23.63
CA ARG A 373 4.22 -3.17 22.86
C ARG A 373 3.38 -4.38 23.28
N TRP A 374 2.76 -5.05 22.31
CA TRP A 374 2.13 -6.34 22.52
C TRP A 374 2.96 -7.45 21.86
N GLU A 375 3.18 -8.54 22.56
CA GLU A 375 3.56 -9.82 21.97
C GLU A 375 2.30 -10.66 21.89
N ILE A 376 1.87 -10.99 20.68
CA ILE A 376 0.57 -11.64 20.44
C ILE A 376 0.81 -12.97 19.73
N GLU A 377 0.14 -14.01 20.20
CA GLU A 377 0.04 -15.32 19.58
C GLU A 377 -1.41 -15.57 19.21
N LEU A 378 -1.70 -15.73 17.91
CA LEU A 378 -3.02 -16.14 17.45
C LEU A 378 -3.12 -17.66 17.55
N LEU A 379 -3.89 -18.19 18.49
CA LEU A 379 -4.06 -19.64 18.64
C LEU A 379 -4.96 -20.21 17.55
N GLY A 380 -5.98 -19.47 17.17
CA GLY A 380 -6.94 -19.84 16.14
C GLY A 380 -8.16 -18.93 16.17
N PHE A 381 -9.12 -19.20 15.29
CA PHE A 381 -10.37 -18.47 15.23
C PHE A 381 -11.49 -19.36 14.70
N GLU A 382 -12.73 -18.99 15.02
CA GLU A 382 -13.94 -19.57 14.46
C GLU A 382 -14.58 -18.54 13.51
N VAL A 383 -14.89 -18.95 12.29
CA VAL A 383 -15.59 -18.09 11.32
C VAL A 383 -17.07 -17.96 11.67
N PRO A 384 -17.72 -16.85 11.28
CA PRO A 384 -19.17 -16.73 11.43
C PRO A 384 -19.89 -17.91 10.78
N LYS A 385 -20.96 -18.37 11.42
CA LYS A 385 -21.78 -19.49 10.92
C LYS A 385 -22.38 -19.15 9.55
N ASP A 386 -22.16 -20.02 8.57
CA ASP A 386 -22.85 -19.97 7.29
C ASP A 386 -24.34 -20.35 7.49
N TRP A 387 -25.23 -19.58 6.88
CA TRP A 387 -26.67 -19.79 6.98
C TRP A 387 -27.17 -20.85 5.99
N THR A 388 -26.33 -21.31 5.07
CA THR A 388 -26.66 -22.37 4.13
C THR A 388 -27.13 -23.64 4.85
N GLY A 389 -28.34 -24.09 4.52
CA GLY A 389 -28.94 -25.30 5.10
C GLY A 389 -29.61 -25.12 6.45
N LEU A 390 -29.64 -23.91 7.03
CA LEU A 390 -30.40 -23.62 8.24
C LEU A 390 -31.91 -23.47 7.93
N THR A 391 -32.74 -23.89 8.88
CA THR A 391 -34.18 -23.62 8.85
C THR A 391 -34.46 -22.13 9.10
N PHE A 392 -35.62 -21.63 8.66
CA PHE A 392 -36.02 -20.24 8.90
C PHE A 392 -35.94 -19.87 10.39
N LYS A 393 -36.38 -20.77 11.29
CA LYS A 393 -36.28 -20.58 12.74
C LYS A 393 -34.84 -20.38 13.20
N GLU A 394 -33.92 -21.24 12.78
CA GLU A 394 -32.50 -21.14 13.14
C GLU A 394 -31.86 -19.87 12.58
N ILE A 395 -32.21 -19.48 11.34
CA ILE A 395 -31.78 -18.21 10.73
C ILE A 395 -32.22 -17.03 11.60
N MET A 396 -33.49 -17.00 12.02
CA MET A 396 -34.02 -15.92 12.86
C MET A 396 -33.38 -15.89 14.25
N GLU A 397 -33.03 -17.04 14.83
CA GLU A 397 -32.27 -17.11 16.10
C GLU A 397 -30.85 -16.53 15.95
N GLU A 398 -30.13 -16.84 14.87
CA GLU A 398 -28.82 -16.25 14.58
C GLU A 398 -28.93 -14.74 14.28
N ALA A 399 -29.95 -14.33 13.54
CA ALA A 399 -30.25 -12.93 13.28
C ALA A 399 -30.49 -12.14 14.58
N ASP A 400 -31.20 -12.72 15.53
CA ASP A 400 -31.45 -12.11 16.82
C ASP A 400 -30.17 -11.95 17.65
N LYS A 401 -29.24 -12.91 17.60
CA LYS A 401 -27.91 -12.77 18.24
C LYS A 401 -27.15 -11.57 17.68
N ILE A 402 -27.05 -11.47 16.35
CA ILE A 402 -26.33 -10.37 15.67
C ILE A 402 -27.01 -9.03 15.97
N LYS A 403 -28.34 -8.97 15.91
CA LYS A 403 -29.13 -7.78 16.25
C LYS A 403 -28.90 -7.37 17.71
N ASN A 404 -28.85 -8.32 18.64
CA ASN A 404 -28.62 -8.07 20.06
C ASN A 404 -27.19 -7.53 20.31
N THR A 405 -26.19 -8.04 19.59
CA THR A 405 -24.85 -7.43 19.57
C THR A 405 -24.90 -5.98 19.09
N GLY A 406 -25.60 -5.70 17.98
CA GLY A 406 -25.81 -4.32 17.51
C GLY A 406 -26.48 -3.44 18.57
N ASN A 407 -27.50 -3.96 19.27
CA ASN A 407 -28.20 -3.25 20.34
C ASN A 407 -27.28 -2.94 21.53
N ARG A 408 -26.41 -3.88 21.90
CA ARG A 408 -25.39 -3.69 22.94
C ARG A 408 -24.43 -2.57 22.54
N LEU A 409 -23.86 -2.64 21.33
CA LEU A 409 -22.94 -1.62 20.79
C LEU A 409 -23.60 -0.23 20.73
N PHE A 410 -24.87 -0.16 20.34
CA PHE A 410 -25.63 1.09 20.32
C PHE A 410 -25.76 1.69 21.73
N LYS A 411 -26.03 0.86 22.75
CA LYS A 411 -26.11 1.31 24.15
C LYS A 411 -24.75 1.78 24.68
N GLU A 412 -23.67 1.15 24.24
CA GLU A 412 -22.28 1.56 24.55
C GLU A 412 -21.84 2.84 23.81
N GLY A 413 -22.67 3.39 22.92
CA GLY A 413 -22.32 4.58 22.12
C GLY A 413 -21.44 4.29 20.91
N LYS A 414 -21.14 3.02 20.62
CA LYS A 414 -20.35 2.56 19.47
C LYS A 414 -21.23 2.48 18.21
N PHE A 415 -21.76 3.64 17.78
CA PHE A 415 -22.80 3.72 16.75
C PHE A 415 -22.36 3.18 15.38
N GLU A 416 -21.09 3.38 15.00
CA GLU A 416 -20.57 2.86 13.73
C GLU A 416 -20.51 1.33 13.72
N LEU A 417 -20.03 0.70 14.81
CA LEU A 417 -20.01 -0.75 14.94
C LEU A 417 -21.43 -1.34 15.02
N ALA A 418 -22.33 -0.68 15.77
CA ALA A 418 -23.73 -1.08 15.83
C ALA A 418 -24.38 -1.08 14.44
N LYS A 419 -24.18 -0.01 13.68
CA LYS A 419 -24.65 0.13 12.30
C LYS A 419 -24.10 -1.00 11.42
N ALA A 420 -22.80 -1.27 11.48
CA ALA A 420 -22.17 -2.32 10.70
C ALA A 420 -22.82 -3.70 10.95
N LYS A 421 -23.15 -4.03 12.21
CA LYS A 421 -23.86 -5.28 12.56
C LYS A 421 -25.27 -5.34 11.96
N TYR A 422 -26.04 -4.25 12.07
CA TYR A 422 -27.40 -4.22 11.49
C TYR A 422 -27.38 -4.28 9.95
N GLU A 423 -26.46 -3.56 9.31
CA GLU A 423 -26.31 -3.56 7.86
C GLU A 423 -25.80 -4.90 7.34
N LYS A 424 -24.90 -5.57 8.07
CA LYS A 424 -24.53 -6.96 7.77
C LYS A 424 -25.75 -7.84 7.75
N LEU A 425 -26.55 -7.80 8.81
CA LEU A 425 -27.74 -8.62 8.91
C LEU A 425 -28.74 -8.37 7.77
N LEU A 426 -28.92 -7.10 7.37
CA LEU A 426 -29.74 -6.73 6.21
C LEU A 426 -29.22 -7.29 4.89
N ARG A 427 -27.89 -7.47 4.74
CA ARG A 427 -27.29 -8.13 3.57
C ARG A 427 -27.57 -9.63 3.57
N GLU A 428 -27.37 -10.31 4.70
CA GLU A 428 -27.67 -11.74 4.83
C GLU A 428 -29.15 -12.04 4.54
N TYR A 429 -30.05 -11.15 4.96
CA TYR A 429 -31.48 -11.24 4.67
C TYR A 429 -31.82 -11.26 3.18
N ASN A 430 -30.95 -10.78 2.28
CA ASN A 430 -31.23 -10.85 0.84
C ASN A 430 -31.25 -12.30 0.32
N HIS A 431 -30.69 -13.25 1.08
CA HIS A 431 -30.65 -14.67 0.75
C HIS A 431 -31.67 -15.52 1.54
N VAL A 432 -32.52 -14.87 2.35
CA VAL A 432 -33.54 -15.55 3.16
C VAL A 432 -34.88 -15.49 2.45
N HIS A 433 -35.51 -16.65 2.31
CA HIS A 433 -36.82 -16.80 1.67
C HIS A 433 -37.82 -17.41 2.67
N PRO A 434 -38.71 -16.60 3.26
CA PRO A 434 -39.82 -17.10 4.06
C PRO A 434 -40.69 -18.07 3.23
N GLN A 435 -41.14 -19.17 3.83
CA GLN A 435 -41.89 -20.22 3.13
C GLN A 435 -43.41 -20.06 3.24
N ASP A 436 -43.88 -19.35 4.26
CA ASP A 436 -45.30 -19.07 4.50
C ASP A 436 -45.56 -17.62 4.96
N ASP A 437 -46.83 -17.28 5.10
CA ASP A 437 -47.27 -15.93 5.48
C ASP A 437 -46.83 -15.52 6.90
N GLU A 438 -46.71 -16.47 7.83
CA GLU A 438 -46.30 -16.19 9.20
C GLU A 438 -44.81 -15.91 9.26
N GLU A 439 -43.98 -16.72 8.60
CA GLU A 439 -42.56 -16.45 8.40
C GLU A 439 -42.36 -15.12 7.66
N GLY A 440 -43.18 -14.85 6.64
CA GLY A 440 -43.15 -13.60 5.87
C GLY A 440 -43.37 -12.37 6.76
N LYS A 441 -44.35 -12.42 7.67
CA LYS A 441 -44.60 -11.35 8.65
C LYS A 441 -43.45 -11.19 9.63
N ILE A 442 -42.92 -12.29 10.18
CA ILE A 442 -41.78 -12.27 11.12
C ILE A 442 -40.57 -11.62 10.45
N PHE A 443 -40.25 -12.05 9.22
CA PHE A 443 -39.14 -11.56 8.44
C PHE A 443 -39.28 -10.06 8.11
N ALA A 444 -40.46 -9.63 7.63
CA ALA A 444 -40.72 -8.23 7.31
C ALA A 444 -40.64 -7.32 8.55
N ASN A 445 -41.15 -7.76 9.69
CA ASN A 445 -41.06 -7.04 10.96
C ASN A 445 -39.61 -6.93 11.44
N SER A 446 -38.84 -8.03 11.34
CA SER A 446 -37.42 -8.04 11.70
C SER A 446 -36.62 -7.09 10.81
N ARG A 447 -36.81 -7.15 9.49
CA ARG A 447 -36.16 -6.26 8.52
C ARG A 447 -36.50 -4.78 8.77
N SER A 448 -37.77 -4.48 9.06
CA SER A 448 -38.21 -3.12 9.43
C SER A 448 -37.51 -2.63 10.70
N SER A 449 -37.42 -3.48 11.73
CA SER A 449 -36.72 -3.18 12.98
C SER A 449 -35.24 -2.84 12.75
N LEU A 450 -34.55 -3.58 11.86
CA LEU A 450 -33.15 -3.34 11.52
C LEU A 450 -32.95 -2.00 10.81
N HIS A 451 -33.76 -1.68 9.80
CA HIS A 451 -33.70 -0.37 9.14
C HIS A 451 -33.93 0.79 10.13
N LEU A 452 -34.85 0.63 11.09
CA LEU A 452 -35.08 1.63 12.13
C LEU A 452 -33.91 1.76 13.11
N ASN A 453 -33.17 0.67 13.37
CA ASN A 453 -31.97 0.71 14.19
C ASN A 453 -30.79 1.34 13.44
N VAL A 454 -30.63 1.07 12.15
CA VAL A 454 -29.68 1.78 11.26
C VAL A 454 -29.99 3.27 11.24
N ALA A 455 -31.27 3.65 11.06
CA ALA A 455 -31.71 5.04 11.12
C ALA A 455 -31.35 5.69 12.45
N ALA A 456 -31.53 4.98 13.58
CA ALA A 456 -31.16 5.46 14.91
C ALA A 456 -29.64 5.70 15.04
N CYS A 457 -28.81 4.82 14.46
CA CYS A 457 -27.36 5.00 14.42
C CYS A 457 -27.01 6.29 13.66
N TYR A 458 -27.56 6.48 12.46
CA TYR A 458 -27.35 7.70 11.68
C TYR A 458 -27.78 8.97 12.42
N GLN A 459 -28.91 8.95 13.16
CA GLN A 459 -29.31 10.09 14.00
C GLN A 459 -28.26 10.45 15.05
N LYS A 460 -27.68 9.44 15.71
CA LYS A 460 -26.66 9.63 16.74
C LYS A 460 -25.34 10.15 16.19
N MET A 461 -25.03 9.81 14.94
CA MET A 461 -23.83 10.27 14.23
C MET A 461 -24.03 11.63 13.53
N GLY A 462 -25.24 12.22 13.58
CA GLY A 462 -25.55 13.50 12.92
C GLY A 462 -25.84 13.39 11.42
N GLU A 463 -25.88 12.17 10.88
CA GLU A 463 -26.07 11.87 9.45
C GLU A 463 -27.57 11.80 9.09
N TYR A 464 -28.28 12.92 9.26
CA TYR A 464 -29.75 12.93 9.22
C TYR A 464 -30.35 12.49 7.87
N ARG A 465 -29.71 12.82 6.74
CA ARG A 465 -30.18 12.39 5.41
C ARG A 465 -30.17 10.87 5.25
N LYS A 466 -29.09 10.20 5.64
CA LYS A 466 -29.00 8.73 5.62
C LYS A 466 -30.00 8.09 6.57
N SER A 467 -30.28 8.74 7.70
CA SER A 467 -31.35 8.29 8.61
C SER A 467 -32.73 8.32 7.96
N ILE A 468 -33.04 9.39 7.20
CA ILE A 468 -34.30 9.52 6.45
C ILE A 468 -34.40 8.42 5.39
N GLU A 469 -33.34 8.17 4.63
CA GLU A 469 -33.31 7.09 3.62
C GLU A 469 -33.58 5.71 4.25
N ALA A 470 -32.97 5.42 5.39
CA ALA A 470 -33.21 4.17 6.12
C ALA A 470 -34.67 4.07 6.62
N CYS A 471 -35.28 5.18 7.06
CA CYS A 471 -36.70 5.19 7.42
C CYS A 471 -37.61 5.00 6.20
N ASN A 472 -37.25 5.57 5.04
CA ASN A 472 -38.00 5.40 3.80
C ASN A 472 -38.05 3.93 3.38
N LYS A 473 -36.98 3.16 3.55
CA LYS A 473 -37.01 1.70 3.30
C LYS A 473 -38.11 0.95 4.06
N VAL A 474 -38.47 1.43 5.25
CA VAL A 474 -39.59 0.88 6.03
C VAL A 474 -40.93 1.41 5.54
N LEU A 475 -41.00 2.71 5.25
CA LEU A 475 -42.23 3.38 4.83
C LEU A 475 -42.66 3.06 3.39
N ASP A 476 -41.72 2.70 2.51
CA ASP A 476 -42.00 2.24 1.15
C ASP A 476 -42.75 0.90 1.18
N ALA A 477 -42.43 0.04 2.14
CA ALA A 477 -43.10 -1.24 2.37
C ALA A 477 -44.36 -1.10 3.23
N ASN A 478 -44.32 -0.25 4.25
CA ASN A 478 -45.41 0.02 5.17
C ASN A 478 -45.55 1.54 5.44
N PRO A 479 -46.33 2.27 4.63
CA PRO A 479 -46.49 3.73 4.73
C PRO A 479 -47.13 4.22 6.04
N VAL A 480 -47.68 3.30 6.82
CA VAL A 480 -48.38 3.53 8.09
C VAL A 480 -47.56 3.07 9.30
N HIS A 481 -46.26 2.79 9.12
CA HIS A 481 -45.40 2.36 10.22
C HIS A 481 -45.07 3.53 11.18
N VAL A 482 -45.81 3.65 12.28
CA VAL A 482 -45.74 4.76 13.25
C VAL A 482 -44.31 5.06 13.73
N LYS A 483 -43.53 4.05 14.14
CA LYS A 483 -42.15 4.25 14.61
C LYS A 483 -41.20 4.77 13.52
N ALA A 484 -41.47 4.46 12.26
CA ALA A 484 -40.69 4.93 11.13
C ALA A 484 -41.00 6.39 10.82
N LEU A 485 -42.30 6.76 10.82
CA LEU A 485 -42.74 8.16 10.73
C LEU A 485 -42.12 9.01 11.84
N TYR A 486 -42.18 8.53 13.09
CA TYR A 486 -41.56 9.23 14.21
C TYR A 486 -40.05 9.44 14.02
N ARG A 487 -39.29 8.38 13.67
CA ARG A 487 -37.84 8.50 13.46
C ARG A 487 -37.49 9.40 12.28
N ARG A 488 -38.25 9.35 11.18
CA ARG A 488 -38.04 10.20 10.02
C ARG A 488 -38.33 11.66 10.35
N GLY A 489 -39.46 11.93 11.00
CA GLY A 489 -39.80 13.27 11.49
C GLY A 489 -38.76 13.84 12.45
N MET A 490 -38.24 13.03 13.37
CA MET A 490 -37.12 13.43 14.24
C MET A 490 -35.85 13.75 13.45
N SER A 491 -35.56 13.01 12.37
CA SER A 491 -34.39 13.26 11.52
C SER A 491 -34.54 14.53 10.70
N TYR A 492 -35.71 14.78 10.13
CA TYR A 492 -36.04 16.06 9.47
C TYR A 492 -35.89 17.23 10.43
N MET A 493 -36.44 17.13 11.65
CA MET A 493 -36.36 18.16 12.67
C MET A 493 -34.90 18.47 13.05
N LEU A 494 -34.06 17.45 13.22
CA LEU A 494 -32.64 17.62 13.53
C LEU A 494 -31.84 18.16 12.32
N GLY A 495 -32.27 17.82 11.10
CA GLY A 495 -31.74 18.35 9.84
C GLY A 495 -32.19 19.78 9.51
N GLY A 496 -33.18 20.33 10.23
CA GLY A 496 -33.74 21.66 10.03
C GLY A 496 -34.89 21.72 9.01
N ASP A 497 -35.36 20.58 8.53
CA ASP A 497 -36.50 20.47 7.59
C ASP A 497 -37.82 20.39 8.40
N PHE A 498 -38.23 21.51 9.00
CA PHE A 498 -39.32 21.54 9.99
C PHE A 498 -40.70 21.19 9.44
N ASP A 499 -41.01 21.58 8.21
CA ASP A 499 -42.31 21.29 7.59
C ASP A 499 -42.49 19.78 7.37
N ASP A 500 -41.46 19.11 6.84
CA ASP A 500 -41.46 17.65 6.65
C ASP A 500 -41.55 16.91 7.99
N ALA A 501 -40.85 17.40 9.02
CA ALA A 501 -40.94 16.84 10.36
C ALA A 501 -42.34 16.94 10.95
N LYS A 502 -42.99 18.10 10.80
CA LYS A 502 -44.36 18.34 11.24
C LYS A 502 -45.34 17.40 10.52
N ASN A 503 -45.21 17.28 9.20
CA ASN A 503 -46.05 16.37 8.39
C ASN A 503 -45.95 14.92 8.88
N ASP A 504 -44.75 14.43 9.20
CA ASP A 504 -44.56 13.08 9.72
C ASP A 504 -45.19 12.88 11.11
N PHE A 505 -45.06 13.86 12.01
CA PHE A 505 -45.67 13.78 13.35
C PHE A 505 -47.19 13.86 13.31
N GLU A 506 -47.77 14.69 12.44
CA GLU A 506 -49.22 14.75 12.24
C GLU A 506 -49.74 13.45 11.61
N LYS A 507 -49.00 12.88 10.66
CA LYS A 507 -49.35 11.60 10.04
C LYS A 507 -49.39 10.45 11.06
N MET A 508 -48.53 10.44 12.07
CA MET A 508 -48.60 9.43 13.14
C MET A 508 -49.99 9.39 13.81
N VAL A 509 -50.54 10.56 14.16
CA VAL A 509 -51.85 10.67 14.81
C VAL A 509 -52.98 10.21 13.89
N THR A 510 -52.88 10.51 12.59
CA THR A 510 -53.88 10.06 11.61
C THR A 510 -53.90 8.55 11.42
N VAL A 511 -52.75 7.91 11.57
CA VAL A 511 -52.57 6.47 11.35
C VAL A 511 -52.91 5.67 12.60
N ASP A 512 -52.45 6.13 13.77
CA ASP A 512 -52.64 5.45 15.05
C ASP A 512 -52.91 6.50 16.13
N LYS A 513 -54.17 6.56 16.57
CA LYS A 513 -54.59 7.50 17.60
C LYS A 513 -53.89 7.28 18.94
N SER A 514 -53.40 6.07 19.23
CA SER A 514 -52.64 5.80 20.45
C SER A 514 -51.26 6.50 20.46
N SER A 515 -50.76 6.92 19.29
CA SER A 515 -49.50 7.66 19.14
C SER A 515 -49.64 9.17 19.40
N GLU A 516 -50.85 9.68 19.66
CA GLU A 516 -51.13 11.09 19.91
C GLU A 516 -50.25 11.72 21.03
N PRO A 517 -49.97 11.05 22.16
CA PRO A 517 -49.06 11.60 23.18
C PRO A 517 -47.64 11.80 22.66
N ASP A 518 -47.09 10.82 21.93
CA ASP A 518 -45.73 10.85 21.39
C ASP A 518 -45.59 11.90 20.28
N ALA A 519 -46.58 11.97 19.38
CA ALA A 519 -46.64 12.97 18.31
C ALA A 519 -46.75 14.39 18.88
N THR A 520 -47.59 14.60 19.90
CA THR A 520 -47.73 15.90 20.57
C THR A 520 -46.42 16.32 21.23
N ALA A 521 -45.76 15.39 21.94
CA ALA A 521 -44.46 15.65 22.54
C ALA A 521 -43.39 16.00 21.48
N ALA A 522 -43.41 15.34 20.33
CA ALA A 522 -42.50 15.62 19.22
C ALA A 522 -42.75 17.00 18.59
N LEU A 523 -44.01 17.37 18.37
CA LEU A 523 -44.40 18.69 17.85
C LEU A 523 -44.00 19.83 18.80
N VAL A 524 -44.11 19.61 20.12
CA VAL A 524 -43.61 20.58 21.12
C VAL A 524 -42.10 20.74 21.00
N LYS A 525 -41.34 19.64 20.88
CA LYS A 525 -39.88 19.69 20.67
C LYS A 525 -39.51 20.40 19.37
N LEU A 526 -40.25 20.15 18.30
CA LEU A 526 -40.07 20.81 17.00
C LEU A 526 -40.20 22.33 17.13
N LYS A 527 -41.29 22.80 17.74
CA LYS A 527 -41.52 24.23 17.98
C LYS A 527 -40.43 24.87 18.84
N GLN A 528 -39.97 24.17 19.88
CA GLN A 528 -38.85 24.65 20.70
C GLN A 528 -37.56 24.76 19.88
N LYS A 529 -37.27 23.77 19.03
CA LYS A 529 -36.07 23.74 18.20
C LYS A 529 -36.09 24.84 17.13
N GLU A 530 -37.23 25.04 16.48
CA GLU A 530 -37.46 26.11 15.52
C GLU A 530 -37.23 27.49 16.15
N GLN A 531 -37.81 27.75 17.33
CA GLN A 531 -37.58 28.98 18.08
C GLN A 531 -36.12 29.18 18.53
N GLU A 532 -35.41 28.09 18.88
CA GLU A 532 -34.00 28.13 19.22
C GLU A 532 -33.16 28.58 18.00
N ILE A 533 -33.42 28.00 16.83
CA ILE A 533 -32.73 28.35 15.59
C ILE A 533 -33.08 29.78 15.17
N GLU A 534 -34.34 30.18 15.27
CA GLU A 534 -34.78 31.55 14.97
C GLU A 534 -34.10 32.57 15.89
N LYS A 535 -34.04 32.31 17.20
CA LYS A 535 -33.33 33.19 18.15
C LYS A 535 -31.83 33.27 17.84
N LYS A 536 -31.20 32.17 17.46
CA LYS A 536 -29.79 32.13 17.04
C LYS A 536 -29.57 32.94 15.76
N ALA A 537 -30.42 32.77 14.75
CA ALA A 537 -30.38 33.54 13.52
C ALA A 537 -30.58 35.04 13.79
N ARG A 538 -31.61 35.43 14.56
CA ARG A 538 -31.86 36.84 14.95
C ARG A 538 -30.68 37.45 15.71
N LYS A 539 -29.98 36.69 16.56
CA LYS A 539 -28.76 37.15 17.24
C LYS A 539 -27.59 37.33 16.27
N GLN A 540 -27.37 36.38 15.36
CA GLN A 540 -26.28 36.42 14.38
C GLN A 540 -26.46 37.56 13.35
N PHE A 541 -27.70 37.87 13.00
CA PHE A 541 -28.04 38.88 12.00
C PHE A 541 -28.60 40.18 12.61
N LYS A 542 -28.37 40.41 13.91
CA LYS A 542 -28.91 41.57 14.64
C LYS A 542 -28.61 42.90 13.94
N GLY A 543 -27.41 43.08 13.39
CA GLY A 543 -27.04 44.29 12.65
C GLY A 543 -27.62 44.39 11.22
N LEU A 544 -28.16 43.32 10.66
CA LEU A 544 -28.79 43.28 9.34
C LEU A 544 -30.30 43.54 9.42
N PHE A 545 -30.94 43.16 10.52
CA PHE A 545 -32.38 43.36 10.76
C PHE A 545 -32.73 44.72 11.36
N ASP A 546 -31.75 45.44 11.94
CA ASP A 546 -31.94 46.77 12.53
C ASP A 546 -31.77 47.93 11.50
N LYS A 547 -31.43 47.62 10.23
CA LYS A 547 -31.29 48.62 9.15
C LYS A 547 -32.55 48.68 8.28
N LYS A 548 -32.97 49.89 7.89
CA LYS A 548 -34.13 50.08 7.00
C LYS A 548 -33.85 49.49 5.61
N PRO A 549 -34.86 48.96 4.90
CA PRO A 549 -34.69 48.48 3.52
C PRO A 549 -34.13 49.60 2.64
N GLY A 550 -32.88 49.48 2.19
CA GLY A 550 -32.20 50.48 1.34
C GLY A 550 -30.76 50.83 1.72
N GLU A 551 -30.27 50.46 2.92
CA GLU A 551 -28.89 50.76 3.37
C GLU A 551 -27.94 49.55 3.36
N ILE A 552 -27.95 48.76 2.27
CA ILE A 552 -26.90 47.75 2.05
C ILE A 552 -25.87 48.37 1.11
N SER A 553 -24.93 49.13 1.67
CA SER A 553 -23.66 49.44 1.00
C SER A 553 -22.57 48.49 1.52
N GLU A 554 -21.82 47.96 0.57
CA GLU A 554 -20.64 47.07 0.62
C GLU A 554 -20.02 46.77 2.00
N VAL A 555 -19.84 45.48 2.26
CA VAL A 555 -19.20 44.95 3.47
C VAL A 555 -17.70 45.28 3.44
N GLY A 556 -17.31 46.33 4.16
CA GLY A 556 -15.95 46.52 4.66
C GLY A 556 -15.71 45.59 5.84
N MET A 557 -14.69 44.73 5.73
CA MET A 557 -14.27 43.78 6.75
C MET A 557 -13.48 44.51 7.84
N GLU A 558 -14.13 44.89 8.95
CA GLU A 558 -13.43 45.40 10.13
C GLU A 558 -13.06 44.26 11.09
N SER A 559 -11.78 43.89 11.07
CA SER A 559 -11.13 43.12 12.12
C SER A 559 -11.05 43.95 13.40
N LYS A 560 -11.68 43.49 14.49
CA LYS A 560 -11.41 43.99 15.85
C LYS A 560 -10.24 43.23 16.46
N ASN A 561 -9.13 43.92 16.66
CA ASN A 561 -8.18 43.61 17.71
C ASN A 561 -8.28 44.70 18.80
N GLY A 562 -8.31 44.31 20.06
CA GLY A 562 -8.09 45.18 21.22
C GLY A 562 -7.07 44.50 22.16
N GLY A 563 -6.02 45.24 22.55
CA GLY A 563 -5.01 44.88 23.55
C GLY A 563 -5.59 44.76 24.97
N ASP A 564 -4.88 44.32 26.01
CA ASP A 564 -3.46 44.50 26.41
C ASP A 564 -2.91 43.20 27.08
N THR A 565 -1.62 42.88 27.17
CA THR A 565 -0.55 43.61 27.88
C THR A 565 0.89 43.19 27.50
N ALA A 566 1.78 44.21 27.53
CA ALA A 566 3.19 44.27 27.97
C ALA A 566 4.30 43.41 27.30
N GLY A 567 5.35 44.11 26.84
CA GLY A 567 6.72 43.58 26.85
C GLY A 567 7.66 44.01 25.71
N SER A 568 8.26 45.20 25.84
CA SER A 568 9.62 45.61 25.39
C SER A 568 10.20 45.18 24.02
N GLY A 569 10.76 46.15 23.30
CA GLY A 569 12.04 45.94 22.59
C GLY A 569 12.14 46.46 21.17
N GLU A 570 12.57 47.72 21.04
CA GLU A 570 13.50 48.29 20.05
C GLU A 570 13.29 48.17 18.52
N ALA A 571 13.63 49.30 17.88
CA ALA A 571 13.55 49.63 16.47
C ALA A 571 14.58 48.88 15.59
N VAL A 572 14.39 48.93 14.26
CA VAL A 572 15.37 49.45 13.26
C VAL A 572 15.01 49.01 11.81
N THR A 573 14.73 50.03 10.99
CA THR A 573 15.05 50.27 9.55
C THR A 573 14.84 49.22 8.42
N SER A 574 14.03 49.67 7.44
CA SER A 574 14.38 49.95 6.03
C SER A 574 14.49 48.86 4.93
N ARG A 575 13.89 49.24 3.78
CA ARG A 575 14.31 49.11 2.37
C ARG A 575 13.86 47.90 1.51
N ASP A 576 13.10 48.28 0.47
CA ASP A 576 13.30 48.03 -0.97
C ASP A 576 13.55 46.59 -1.48
N ARG A 577 12.72 46.09 -2.41
CA ARG A 577 12.86 46.31 -3.89
C ARG A 577 11.94 45.40 -4.72
N ASP A 578 11.51 45.95 -5.85
CA ASP A 578 10.78 45.39 -6.99
C ASP A 578 11.40 44.13 -7.65
N GLY A 579 10.61 43.43 -8.47
CA GLY A 579 11.15 42.94 -9.76
C GLY A 579 10.55 41.67 -10.38
N SER A 580 9.45 41.86 -11.11
CA SER A 580 8.80 41.07 -12.19
C SER A 580 9.58 40.09 -13.11
N GLY A 581 8.82 39.10 -13.61
CA GLY A 581 8.71 38.67 -15.03
C GLY A 581 9.44 37.35 -15.40
N LYS A 582 9.02 36.49 -16.34
CA LYS A 582 7.91 36.36 -17.32
C LYS A 582 8.25 35.14 -18.23
N SER A 583 7.29 34.69 -19.07
CA SER A 583 7.41 33.95 -20.37
C SER A 583 7.26 32.41 -20.36
N SER A 584 6.65 31.68 -21.33
CA SER A 584 5.70 31.87 -22.47
C SER A 584 5.29 30.41 -22.98
N PRO A 585 4.80 30.09 -24.23
CA PRO A 585 3.47 29.50 -24.59
C PRO A 585 3.56 28.18 -25.45
N PRO A 586 2.73 27.84 -26.49
CA PRO A 586 1.27 27.59 -26.68
C PRO A 586 0.92 26.20 -27.35
N SER A 587 -0.35 26.01 -27.81
CA SER A 587 -0.93 25.05 -28.81
C SER A 587 -1.69 23.82 -28.24
N ALA A 588 -2.81 23.29 -28.75
CA ALA A 588 -3.71 23.59 -29.88
C ALA A 588 -5.10 22.91 -29.66
N GLU A 589 -6.13 23.52 -30.28
CA GLU A 589 -7.39 22.98 -30.86
C GLU A 589 -8.45 22.20 -30.05
N SER A 590 -9.68 22.57 -30.38
CA SER A 590 -10.93 22.43 -29.64
C SER A 590 -12.02 21.94 -30.58
N ASP A 591 -12.88 21.03 -30.13
CA ASP A 591 -14.28 20.98 -30.57
C ASP A 591 -15.20 20.45 -29.47
N HIS A 592 -16.29 21.22 -29.27
CA HIS A 592 -17.56 20.94 -28.60
C HIS A 592 -17.61 20.54 -27.11
N ALA A 593 -17.89 21.52 -26.25
CA ALA A 593 -18.59 21.31 -24.98
C ALA A 593 -19.53 22.49 -24.66
N PHE A 594 -20.75 22.16 -24.22
CA PHE A 594 -21.75 23.08 -23.71
C PHE A 594 -21.20 23.87 -22.52
N ASP A 595 -21.43 25.19 -22.53
CA ASP A 595 -21.01 26.14 -21.50
C ASP A 595 -21.93 26.01 -20.28
N GLU A 596 -21.46 25.35 -19.21
CA GLU A 596 -22.06 25.42 -17.88
C GLU A 596 -21.45 26.61 -17.12
N GLU A 597 -22.28 27.61 -16.83
CA GLU A 597 -21.93 28.76 -16.01
C GLU A 597 -21.40 28.31 -14.63
N LYS A 598 -20.16 28.72 -14.31
CA LYS A 598 -19.56 28.53 -12.98
C LYS A 598 -20.36 29.35 -11.95
N PRO A 599 -20.87 28.74 -10.85
CA PRO A 599 -21.52 29.50 -9.80
C PRO A 599 -20.46 30.27 -8.99
N GLY A 600 -20.74 31.55 -8.77
CA GLY A 600 -19.89 32.46 -7.98
C GLY A 600 -19.64 31.97 -6.55
N LEU A 601 -18.60 32.54 -5.93
CA LEU A 601 -17.98 32.16 -4.65
C LEU A 601 -18.95 31.95 -3.46
N ILE A 602 -20.15 32.53 -3.53
CA ILE A 602 -21.20 32.42 -2.50
C ILE A 602 -21.87 31.02 -2.50
N GLY A 603 -21.87 30.31 -3.63
CA GLY A 603 -22.46 28.98 -3.78
C GLY A 603 -21.63 27.83 -3.17
N ARG A 604 -20.37 28.08 -2.79
CA ARG A 604 -19.46 27.03 -2.26
C ARG A 604 -19.36 26.97 -0.74
N ILE A 605 -19.93 27.93 0.00
CA ILE A 605 -19.76 28.00 1.46
C ILE A 605 -21.02 27.61 2.24
N TRP A 606 -22.21 27.51 1.62
CA TRP A 606 -23.42 27.16 2.40
C TRP A 606 -24.61 26.62 1.56
N PRO A 607 -24.84 25.30 1.50
CA PRO A 607 -26.07 24.75 0.89
C PRO A 607 -27.34 25.00 1.71
N SER A 608 -27.21 25.20 3.03
CA SER A 608 -28.31 25.35 3.99
C SER A 608 -28.83 26.79 4.15
N ALA A 609 -28.10 27.82 3.70
CA ALA A 609 -28.58 29.21 3.79
C ALA A 609 -29.84 29.43 2.93
N ARG A 610 -29.93 28.79 1.75
CA ARG A 610 -31.11 28.87 0.88
C ARG A 610 -32.40 28.36 1.55
N ARG A 611 -32.29 27.38 2.47
CA ARG A 611 -33.43 26.83 3.21
C ARG A 611 -33.85 27.69 4.41
N ILE A 612 -32.89 28.37 5.05
CA ILE A 612 -33.19 29.33 6.13
C ILE A 612 -33.96 30.54 5.57
N PHE A 613 -33.64 30.99 4.35
CA PHE A 613 -34.42 32.07 3.70
C PHE A 613 -35.81 31.62 3.24
N SER A 614 -36.00 30.35 2.86
CA SER A 614 -37.31 29.84 2.46
C SER A 614 -38.26 29.62 3.64
N SER A 615 -37.77 29.18 4.81
CA SER A 615 -38.60 29.00 6.02
C SER A 615 -39.01 30.31 6.69
N LEU A 616 -38.33 31.42 6.39
CA LEU A 616 -38.66 32.78 6.85
C LEU A 616 -39.67 33.51 5.94
N GLY A 617 -40.24 32.86 4.92
CA GLY A 617 -41.30 33.43 4.07
C GLY A 617 -40.85 34.58 3.17
N LEU A 618 -39.54 34.74 2.92
CA LEU A 618 -38.96 35.83 2.12
C LEU A 618 -38.88 35.53 0.61
N ASN A 619 -39.79 34.70 0.08
CA ASN A 619 -39.98 34.52 -1.37
C ASN A 619 -41.26 35.25 -1.83
N ARG A 620 -41.26 36.57 -1.74
CA ARG A 620 -42.16 37.44 -2.51
C ARG A 620 -41.42 38.71 -2.90
N CYS A 621 -40.64 38.63 -3.98
CA CYS A 621 -40.40 39.71 -4.93
C CYS A 621 -39.61 39.14 -6.13
N THR A 622 -40.34 38.65 -7.12
CA THR A 622 -40.01 38.62 -8.55
C THR A 622 -40.92 39.70 -9.17
N ILE A 623 -40.56 40.65 -10.04
CA ILE A 623 -39.59 40.84 -11.15
C ILE A 623 -39.48 42.39 -11.33
N LEU A 624 -38.32 43.01 -11.65
CA LEU A 624 -37.64 43.12 -12.96
C LEU A 624 -36.12 43.12 -12.81
#